data_AF-A0A2V6M6M7-F1
#
_entry.id   AF-A0A2V6M6M7-F1
#
_cell.length_a   1.000
_cell.length_b   1.000
_cell.length_c   1.000
_cell.angle_alpha   90.00
_cell.angle_beta   90.00
_cell.angle_gamma   90.00
#
_symmetry.space_group_name_H-M   'P 1'
#
loop_
_entity.id
_entity.type
_entity.pdbx_description
1 polymer ?
#
loop_
_entity_poly.entity_id
_entity_poly.type
_entity_poly.pdbx_seq_one_letter_code
_entity_poly.pdbx_strand_id
1 'polypeptide(L)'
;MRRIEHLLVALVVAVIVIGVVFVNWYTALISVGIGSVIVGLAVQTPMTSFLGWIYILVRHPYRVGDRIQIEDATGDVIDVSYLDTTLWEFGGKYLSTDHPSGRIIKFPNSKVLNTMVFNYSWPLFPYIWNEIKFNIAYNSDLEFVARTMQKITAEEIGEEMMERVGVFRDLLAKTPVDELEVREHPRVIFRVSENTWLEAIVRYLVPPREAGSIKTRLLPKLLAALNAAPNRVMFPKGDAR
;
A
#
# COMPACT_ATOMS: atom_id res chain seq x y z
N MET A 1 -79.16 34.09 -17.98
CA MET A 1 -78.21 33.30 -18.78
C MET A 1 -76.85 34.00 -18.92
N ARG A 2 -76.76 35.23 -19.46
CA ARG A 2 -75.49 35.98 -19.63
C ARG A 2 -74.56 36.05 -18.40
N ARG A 3 -75.08 36.29 -17.19
CA ARG A 3 -74.26 36.33 -15.96
C ARG A 3 -73.64 34.96 -15.60
N ILE A 4 -74.35 33.87 -15.87
CA ILE A 4 -73.88 32.50 -15.62
C ILE A 4 -72.80 32.13 -16.65
N GLU A 5 -72.99 32.52 -17.91
CA GLU A 5 -71.99 32.34 -18.98
C GLU A 5 -70.67 33.07 -18.64
N HIS A 6 -70.73 34.31 -18.15
CA HIS A 6 -69.53 35.07 -17.78
C HIS A 6 -68.82 34.46 -16.57
N LEU A 7 -69.56 33.93 -15.59
CA LEU A 7 -68.98 33.23 -14.45
C LEU A 7 -68.31 31.92 -14.86
N LEU A 8 -68.91 31.16 -15.78
CA LEU A 8 -68.32 29.94 -16.32
C LEU A 8 -67.03 30.23 -17.11
N VAL A 9 -67.04 31.26 -17.95
CA VAL A 9 -65.85 31.69 -18.69
C VAL A 9 -64.76 32.17 -17.72
N ALA A 10 -65.11 32.96 -16.71
CA ALA A 10 -64.16 33.40 -15.69
C ALA A 10 -63.57 32.23 -14.89
N LEU A 11 -64.38 31.22 -14.55
CA LEU A 11 -63.91 30.00 -13.88
C LEU A 11 -62.95 29.21 -14.76
N VAL A 12 -63.27 29.02 -16.04
CA VAL A 12 -62.40 28.31 -17.00
C VAL A 12 -61.08 29.06 -17.19
N VAL A 13 -61.13 30.38 -17.33
CA VAL A 13 -59.92 31.22 -17.43
C VAL A 13 -59.10 31.13 -16.14
N ALA A 14 -59.72 31.18 -14.97
CA ALA A 14 -59.03 31.02 -13.69
C ALA A 14 -58.36 29.65 -13.58
N VAL A 15 -59.03 28.57 -13.98
CA VAL A 15 -58.47 27.21 -13.98
C VAL A 15 -57.28 27.11 -14.95
N ILE A 16 -57.36 27.73 -16.13
CA ILE A 16 -56.25 27.75 -17.09
C ILE A 16 -55.05 28.54 -16.55
N VAL A 17 -55.29 29.73 -15.98
CA VAL A 17 -54.23 30.56 -15.40
C VAL A 17 -53.55 29.85 -14.23
N ILE A 18 -54.34 29.25 -13.34
CA ILE A 18 -53.82 28.42 -12.24
C ILE A 18 -53.03 27.24 -12.81
N GLY A 19 -53.55 26.54 -13.82
CA GLY A 19 -52.84 25.43 -14.47
C GLY A 19 -51.48 25.83 -15.05
N VAL A 20 -51.40 26.96 -15.76
CA VAL A 20 -50.14 27.45 -16.37
C VAL A 20 -49.13 27.86 -15.30
N VAL A 21 -49.56 28.58 -14.26
CA VAL A 21 -48.69 28.97 -13.14
C VAL A 21 -48.21 27.74 -12.38
N PHE A 22 -49.11 26.77 -12.14
CA PHE A 22 -48.76 25.53 -11.46
C PHE A 22 -47.76 24.68 -12.27
N VAL A 23 -47.95 24.54 -13.58
CA VAL A 23 -47.00 23.79 -14.43
C VAL A 23 -45.62 24.44 -14.43
N ASN A 24 -45.55 25.78 -14.53
CA ASN A 24 -44.26 26.48 -14.59
C ASN A 24 -43.44 26.36 -13.29
N TRP A 25 -44.08 26.45 -12.10
CA TRP A 25 -43.33 26.27 -10.84
C TRP A 25 -42.90 24.81 -10.63
N TYR A 26 -43.73 23.82 -11.01
CA TYR A 26 -43.34 22.41 -10.91
C TYR A 26 -42.12 22.13 -11.79
N THR A 27 -42.13 22.61 -13.04
CA THR A 27 -40.98 22.47 -13.94
C THR A 27 -39.75 23.20 -13.39
N ALA A 28 -39.89 24.43 -12.90
CA ALA A 28 -38.79 25.18 -12.30
C ALA A 28 -38.20 24.47 -11.06
N LEU A 29 -39.05 23.93 -10.18
CA LEU A 29 -38.62 23.18 -9.01
C LEU A 29 -37.87 21.90 -9.40
N ILE A 30 -38.39 21.15 -10.38
CA ILE A 30 -37.73 19.96 -10.91
C ILE A 30 -36.36 20.34 -11.51
N SER A 31 -36.28 21.42 -12.28
CA SER A 31 -35.02 21.91 -12.85
C SER A 31 -34.00 22.29 -11.78
N VAL A 32 -34.43 23.00 -10.72
CA VAL A 32 -33.56 23.33 -9.58
C VAL A 32 -33.13 22.07 -8.82
N GLY A 33 -34.04 21.12 -8.64
CA GLY A 33 -33.75 19.83 -8.01
C GLY A 33 -32.68 19.06 -8.76
N ILE A 34 -32.86 18.90 -10.08
CA ILE A 34 -31.88 18.24 -10.96
C ILE A 34 -30.56 19.00 -10.96
N GLY A 35 -30.60 20.34 -11.09
CA GLY A 35 -29.41 21.18 -11.04
C GLY A 35 -28.62 21.03 -9.74
N SER A 36 -29.31 20.94 -8.61
CA SER A 36 -28.69 20.75 -7.30
C SER A 36 -27.99 19.39 -7.17
N VAL A 37 -28.60 18.32 -7.70
CA VAL A 37 -27.97 16.99 -7.73
C VAL A 37 -26.71 17.01 -8.58
N ILE A 38 -26.74 17.63 -9.76
CA ILE A 38 -25.57 17.73 -10.64
C ILE A 38 -24.42 18.48 -9.93
N VAL A 39 -24.72 19.62 -9.30
CA VAL A 39 -23.72 20.38 -8.54
C VAL A 39 -23.20 19.57 -7.35
N GLY A 40 -24.08 18.87 -6.63
CA GLY A 40 -23.71 18.00 -5.51
C GLY A 40 -22.74 16.90 -5.94
N LEU A 41 -23.02 16.21 -7.05
CA LEU A 41 -22.15 15.17 -7.61
C LEU A 41 -20.81 15.74 -8.07
N ALA A 42 -20.78 16.95 -8.64
CA ALA A 42 -19.54 17.61 -9.06
C ALA A 42 -18.64 17.96 -7.85
N VAL A 43 -19.22 18.41 -6.74
CA VAL A 43 -18.50 18.80 -5.52
C VAL A 43 -18.15 17.59 -4.64
N GLN A 44 -18.81 16.46 -4.83
CA GLN A 44 -18.63 15.26 -4.02
C GLN A 44 -17.15 14.82 -3.93
N THR A 45 -16.44 14.75 -5.06
CA THR A 45 -15.04 14.28 -5.09
C THR A 45 -14.07 15.24 -4.39
N PRO A 46 -14.08 16.57 -4.68
CA PRO A 46 -13.29 17.54 -3.93
C PRO A 46 -13.61 17.52 -2.43
N MET A 47 -14.89 17.49 -2.05
CA MET A 47 -15.31 17.47 -0.65
C MET A 47 -14.82 16.22 0.08
N THR A 48 -14.96 15.05 -0.53
CA THR A 48 -14.47 13.79 0.03
C THR A 48 -12.95 13.79 0.17
N SER A 49 -12.24 14.41 -0.77
CA SER A 49 -10.78 14.54 -0.70
C SER A 49 -10.35 15.50 0.42
N PHE A 50 -11.07 16.60 0.62
CA PHE A 50 -10.84 17.50 1.75
C PHE A 50 -11.08 16.81 3.10
N LEU A 51 -12.13 15.99 3.23
CA LEU A 51 -12.32 15.15 4.42
C LEU A 51 -11.21 14.11 4.59
N GLY A 52 -10.72 13.53 3.48
CA GLY A 52 -9.57 12.64 3.48
C GLY A 52 -8.30 13.32 3.99
N TRP A 53 -8.06 14.58 3.60
CA TRP A 53 -6.96 15.40 4.10
C TRP A 53 -7.03 15.60 5.63
N ILE A 54 -8.21 15.98 6.15
CA ILE A 54 -8.42 16.12 7.60
C ILE A 54 -8.15 14.78 8.31
N TYR A 55 -8.64 13.68 7.75
CA TYR A 55 -8.39 12.35 8.29
C TYR A 55 -6.89 12.03 8.35
N ILE A 56 -6.14 12.33 7.29
CA ILE A 56 -4.68 12.12 7.25
C ILE A 56 -3.99 12.94 8.35
N LEU A 57 -4.40 14.19 8.55
CA LEU A 57 -3.83 15.06 9.58
C LEU A 57 -4.15 14.60 11.00
N VAL A 58 -5.35 14.09 11.26
CA VAL A 58 -5.78 13.71 12.62
C VAL A 58 -5.34 12.30 12.99
N ARG A 59 -5.47 11.36 12.07
CA ARG A 59 -5.20 9.93 12.32
C ARG A 59 -3.80 9.50 11.92
N HIS A 60 -3.10 10.30 11.13
CA HIS A 60 -1.76 10.00 10.64
C HIS A 60 -1.59 8.56 10.11
N PRO A 61 -2.45 8.09 9.18
CA PRO A 61 -2.21 6.81 8.50
C PRO A 61 -0.84 6.82 7.78
N TYR A 62 -0.41 7.99 7.34
CA TYR A 62 0.93 8.31 6.86
C TYR A 62 1.23 9.80 7.00
N ARG A 63 2.51 10.15 6.86
CA ARG A 63 3.04 11.52 6.92
C ARG A 63 3.99 11.79 5.76
N VAL A 64 4.29 13.07 5.53
CA VAL A 64 5.39 13.46 4.63
C VAL A 64 6.69 12.81 5.11
N GLY A 65 7.39 12.14 4.21
CA GLY A 65 8.57 11.35 4.50
C GLY A 65 8.31 9.87 4.76
N ASP A 66 7.05 9.42 4.87
CA ASP A 66 6.75 7.99 5.01
C ASP A 66 6.86 7.27 3.67
N ARG A 67 7.34 6.02 3.69
CA ARG A 67 7.25 5.11 2.55
C ARG A 67 5.94 4.34 2.63
N ILE A 68 5.10 4.45 1.60
CA ILE A 68 3.76 3.84 1.60
C ILE A 68 3.46 3.06 0.32
N GLN A 69 2.48 2.16 0.40
CA GLN A 69 1.76 1.60 -0.73
C GLN A 69 0.26 1.89 -0.57
N ILE A 70 -0.36 2.41 -1.63
CA ILE A 70 -1.80 2.58 -1.74
C ILE A 70 -2.25 2.01 -3.09
N GLU A 71 -3.11 0.99 -3.06
CA GLU A 71 -3.42 0.18 -4.25
C GLU A 71 -2.10 -0.32 -4.92
N ASP A 72 -1.92 -0.03 -6.21
CA ASP A 72 -0.71 -0.38 -6.97
C ASP A 72 0.38 0.71 -6.93
N ALA A 73 0.10 1.85 -6.29
CA ALA A 73 1.05 2.95 -6.17
C ALA A 73 1.96 2.74 -4.96
N THR A 74 3.27 2.70 -5.20
CA THR A 74 4.31 2.62 -4.18
C THR A 74 5.18 3.87 -4.25
N GLY A 75 5.44 4.50 -3.11
CA GLY A 75 6.24 5.71 -3.11
C GLY A 75 6.56 6.28 -1.72
N ASP A 76 7.50 7.22 -1.70
CA ASP A 76 7.78 8.07 -0.54
C ASP A 76 6.90 9.32 -0.60
N VAL A 77 6.19 9.64 0.48
CA VAL A 77 5.28 10.80 0.53
C VAL A 77 6.08 12.09 0.50
N ILE A 78 5.87 12.91 -0.54
CA ILE A 78 6.53 14.20 -0.73
C ILE A 78 5.69 15.33 -0.13
N ASP A 79 4.39 15.30 -0.39
CA ASP A 79 3.46 16.36 0.02
C ASP A 79 2.05 15.80 0.23
N VAL A 80 1.32 16.42 1.16
CA VAL A 80 -0.09 16.14 1.46
C VAL A 80 -0.85 17.46 1.39
N SER A 81 -1.33 17.78 0.19
CA SER A 81 -2.14 18.96 -0.12
C SER A 81 -3.61 18.75 0.25
N TYR A 82 -4.43 19.79 0.15
CA TYR A 82 -5.83 19.79 0.59
C TYR A 82 -6.74 18.82 -0.21
N LEU A 83 -6.47 18.57 -1.50
CA LEU A 83 -7.23 17.60 -2.31
C LEU A 83 -6.46 16.34 -2.65
N ASP A 84 -5.14 16.36 -2.55
CA ASP A 84 -4.30 15.32 -3.13
C ASP A 84 -3.03 15.07 -2.31
N THR A 85 -2.46 13.89 -2.52
CA THR A 85 -1.18 13.48 -1.96
C THR A 85 -0.23 13.17 -3.11
N THR A 86 1.03 13.56 -2.94
CA THR A 86 2.09 13.38 -3.93
C THR A 86 3.17 12.44 -3.41
N LEU A 87 3.51 11.41 -4.18
CA LEU A 87 4.54 10.43 -3.87
C LEU A 87 5.69 10.49 -4.88
N TRP A 88 6.90 10.22 -4.40
CA TRP A 88 8.04 9.86 -5.25
C TRP A 88 8.01 8.34 -5.44
N GLU A 89 7.80 7.87 -6.66
CA GLU A 89 7.72 6.43 -6.93
C GLU A 89 9.08 5.75 -6.72
N PHE A 90 9.08 4.67 -5.95
CA PHE A 90 10.18 3.70 -5.90
C PHE A 90 9.68 2.38 -6.48
N GLY A 91 10.58 1.66 -7.16
CA GLY A 91 10.17 0.49 -7.94
C GLY A 91 9.20 0.88 -9.06
N GLY A 92 8.20 0.03 -9.28
CA GLY A 92 7.15 0.25 -10.27
C GLY A 92 7.19 -0.76 -11.41
N LYS A 93 6.30 -0.59 -12.41
CA LYS A 93 6.04 -1.59 -13.46
C LYS A 93 7.30 -2.04 -14.23
N TYR A 94 8.30 -1.18 -14.34
CA TYR A 94 9.52 -1.42 -15.12
C TYR A 94 10.77 -1.64 -14.25
N LEU A 95 10.65 -1.58 -12.93
CA LEU A 95 11.77 -1.73 -12.00
C LEU A 95 11.49 -2.87 -11.04
N SER A 96 12.33 -3.89 -11.08
CA SER A 96 12.25 -5.05 -10.17
C SER A 96 12.93 -4.79 -8.82
N THR A 97 13.39 -3.56 -8.58
CA THR A 97 14.22 -3.17 -7.45
C THR A 97 13.66 -1.94 -6.76
N ASP A 98 14.01 -1.72 -5.49
CA ASP A 98 13.51 -0.60 -4.67
C ASP A 98 14.15 0.77 -5.02
N HIS A 99 14.59 0.94 -6.27
CA HIS A 99 15.22 2.17 -6.72
C HIS A 99 14.16 3.23 -7.08
N PRO A 100 14.46 4.53 -6.88
CA PRO A 100 13.60 5.60 -7.36
C PRO A 100 13.39 5.49 -8.87
N SER A 101 12.14 5.50 -9.33
CA SER A 101 11.84 5.44 -10.77
C SER A 101 11.99 6.79 -11.46
N GLY A 102 12.06 7.87 -10.68
CA GLY A 102 12.00 9.25 -11.16
C GLY A 102 10.57 9.74 -11.45
N ARG A 103 9.55 8.88 -11.34
CA ARG A 103 8.15 9.27 -11.54
C ARG A 103 7.57 9.83 -10.24
N ILE A 104 6.66 10.79 -10.41
CA ILE A 104 5.85 11.33 -9.33
C ILE A 104 4.43 10.79 -9.50
N ILE A 105 3.84 10.28 -8.42
CA ILE A 105 2.46 9.82 -8.41
C ILE A 105 1.63 10.83 -7.61
N LYS A 106 0.52 11.28 -8.18
CA LYS A 106 -0.39 12.22 -7.54
C LYS A 106 -1.80 11.64 -7.53
N PHE A 107 -2.41 11.54 -6.36
CA PHE A 107 -3.74 10.92 -6.20
C PHE A 107 -4.63 11.71 -5.25
N PRO A 108 -5.96 11.66 -5.41
CA PRO A 108 -6.88 12.38 -4.54
C PRO A 108 -6.90 11.76 -3.14
N ASN A 109 -6.93 12.60 -2.11
CA ASN A 109 -6.94 12.17 -0.71
C ASN A 109 -8.13 11.28 -0.37
N SER A 110 -9.23 11.35 -1.12
CA SER A 110 -10.39 10.46 -0.96
C SER A 110 -10.05 8.97 -1.03
N LYS A 111 -8.92 8.60 -1.66
CA LYS A 111 -8.43 7.22 -1.71
C LYS A 111 -8.17 6.64 -0.32
N VAL A 112 -7.61 7.43 0.61
CA VAL A 112 -7.29 6.97 1.98
C VAL A 112 -8.50 6.46 2.75
N LEU A 113 -9.71 6.92 2.38
CA LEU A 113 -10.96 6.56 3.05
C LEU A 113 -11.56 5.26 2.51
N ASN A 114 -11.17 4.84 1.31
CA ASN A 114 -11.83 3.76 0.57
C ASN A 114 -10.89 2.59 0.28
N THR A 115 -9.59 2.74 0.51
CA THR A 115 -8.58 1.73 0.17
C THR A 115 -7.67 1.45 1.35
N MET A 116 -7.00 0.29 1.31
CA MET A 116 -5.97 -0.04 2.29
C MET A 116 -4.72 0.80 2.03
N VAL A 117 -4.11 1.29 3.11
CA VAL A 117 -2.82 1.97 3.06
C VAL A 117 -1.81 1.15 3.86
N PHE A 118 -0.76 0.71 3.19
CA PHE A 118 0.36 0.03 3.83
C PHE A 118 1.46 1.05 4.09
N ASN A 119 1.79 1.29 5.35
CA ASN A 119 2.88 2.19 5.73
C ASN A 119 4.10 1.36 6.16
N TYR A 120 5.20 1.48 5.41
CA TYR A 120 6.44 0.75 5.67
C TYR A 120 7.37 1.49 6.63
N SER A 121 7.19 2.80 6.80
CA SER A 121 8.06 3.67 7.60
C SER A 121 7.34 4.20 8.83
N TRP A 122 6.49 3.38 9.44
CA TRP A 122 5.70 3.79 10.57
C TRP A 122 6.60 4.27 11.72
N PRO A 123 6.36 5.45 12.33
CA PRO A 123 7.31 6.06 13.26
C PRO A 123 7.71 5.21 14.47
N LEU A 124 6.82 4.31 14.91
CA LEU A 124 7.13 3.40 16.02
C LEU A 124 8.02 2.24 15.59
N PHE A 125 7.91 1.77 14.35
CA PHE A 125 8.70 0.66 13.83
C PHE A 125 8.99 0.83 12.33
N PRO A 126 10.02 1.62 11.96
CA PRO A 126 10.33 1.95 10.57
C PRO A 126 11.18 0.85 9.90
N TYR A 127 10.84 -0.42 10.14
CA TYR A 127 11.59 -1.57 9.64
C TYR A 127 10.67 -2.61 9.02
N ILE A 128 11.16 -3.27 7.98
CA ILE A 128 10.46 -4.35 7.29
C ILE A 128 11.32 -5.60 7.26
N TRP A 129 10.64 -6.74 7.23
CA TRP A 129 11.29 -8.01 6.99
C TRP A 129 11.53 -8.20 5.50
N ASN A 130 12.78 -8.40 5.11
CA ASN A 130 13.16 -8.72 3.74
C ASN A 130 13.68 -10.16 3.65
N GLU A 131 13.64 -10.74 2.45
CA GLU A 131 14.02 -12.12 2.19
C GLU A 131 14.99 -12.24 1.01
N ILE A 132 16.01 -13.08 1.16
CA ILE A 132 16.84 -13.58 0.05
C ILE A 132 16.58 -15.07 -0.10
N LYS A 133 16.29 -15.50 -1.33
CA LYS A 133 15.89 -16.87 -1.66
C LYS A 133 16.91 -17.51 -2.58
N PHE A 134 17.31 -18.74 -2.27
CA PHE A 134 18.10 -19.59 -3.14
C PHE A 134 17.39 -20.92 -3.37
N ASN A 135 17.43 -21.41 -4.60
CA ASN A 135 16.96 -22.76 -4.92
C ASN A 135 18.10 -23.75 -4.72
N ILE A 136 17.85 -24.82 -3.98
CA ILE A 136 18.79 -25.91 -3.70
C ILE A 136 18.14 -27.27 -3.95
N ALA A 137 18.94 -28.31 -4.20
CA ALA A 137 18.44 -29.66 -4.41
C ALA A 137 17.90 -30.31 -3.12
N TYR A 138 17.02 -31.29 -3.24
CA TYR A 138 16.47 -32.02 -2.07
C TYR A 138 17.51 -32.79 -1.27
N ASN A 139 18.56 -33.26 -1.94
CA ASN A 139 19.67 -33.98 -1.30
C ASN A 139 20.71 -33.03 -0.68
N SER A 140 20.49 -31.72 -0.72
CA SER A 140 21.42 -30.74 -0.16
C SER A 140 21.53 -30.86 1.34
N ASP A 141 22.70 -30.52 1.85
CA ASP A 141 22.96 -30.44 3.28
C ASP A 141 22.30 -29.19 3.86
N LEU A 142 21.06 -29.34 4.33
CA LEU A 142 20.24 -28.24 4.82
C LEU A 142 20.83 -27.57 6.05
N GLU A 143 21.50 -28.34 6.92
CA GLU A 143 22.15 -27.80 8.11
C GLU A 143 23.32 -26.89 7.71
N PHE A 144 24.13 -27.33 6.75
CA PHE A 144 25.21 -26.51 6.21
C PHE A 144 24.71 -25.22 5.56
N VAL A 145 23.67 -25.31 4.72
CA VAL A 145 23.09 -24.14 4.04
C VAL A 145 22.53 -23.16 5.06
N ALA A 146 21.74 -23.65 6.03
CA ALA A 146 21.15 -22.82 7.07
C ALA A 146 22.24 -22.10 7.88
N ARG A 147 23.22 -22.84 8.39
CA ARG A 147 24.31 -22.29 9.20
C ARG A 147 25.14 -21.27 8.42
N THR A 148 25.43 -21.53 7.15
CA THR A 148 26.22 -20.63 6.31
C THR A 148 25.47 -19.33 6.03
N MET A 149 24.21 -19.42 5.57
CA MET A 149 23.40 -18.24 5.28
C MET A 149 23.13 -17.40 6.53
N GLN A 150 22.83 -18.06 7.67
CA GLN A 150 22.63 -17.40 8.94
C GLN A 150 23.90 -16.69 9.43
N LYS A 151 25.06 -17.35 9.37
CA LYS A 151 26.34 -16.77 9.77
C LYS A 151 26.68 -15.51 8.98
N ILE A 152 26.66 -15.59 7.64
CA ILE A 152 27.02 -14.46 6.77
C ILE A 152 26.05 -13.28 6.97
N THR A 153 24.76 -13.57 7.15
CA THR A 153 23.77 -12.52 7.39
C THR A 153 23.95 -11.89 8.77
N ALA A 154 24.23 -12.69 9.80
CA ALA A 154 24.49 -12.19 11.15
C ALA A 154 25.78 -11.35 11.24
N GLU A 155 26.84 -11.73 10.51
CA GLU A 155 28.08 -10.96 10.44
C GLU A 155 27.88 -9.56 9.82
N GLU A 156 26.94 -9.43 8.88
CA GLU A 156 26.72 -8.16 8.18
C GLU A 156 25.73 -7.22 8.90
N ILE A 157 24.62 -7.77 9.41
CA ILE A 157 23.48 -6.98 9.92
C ILE A 157 22.92 -7.51 11.25
N GLY A 158 23.57 -8.49 11.87
CA GLY A 158 23.07 -9.15 13.07
C GLY A 158 22.94 -8.22 14.26
N GLU A 159 23.96 -7.40 14.54
CA GLU A 159 23.94 -6.45 15.66
C GLU A 159 22.80 -5.42 15.50
N GLU A 160 22.73 -4.77 14.34
CA GLU A 160 21.65 -3.84 14.02
C GLU A 160 20.27 -4.51 14.08
N MET A 161 20.16 -5.75 13.60
CA MET A 161 18.90 -6.49 13.62
C MET A 161 18.46 -6.82 15.05
N MET A 162 19.37 -7.25 15.93
CA MET A 162 19.04 -7.56 17.33
C MET A 162 18.50 -6.33 18.05
N GLU A 163 19.15 -5.17 17.89
CA GLU A 163 18.67 -3.91 18.46
C GLU A 163 17.26 -3.56 17.97
N ARG A 164 17.05 -3.64 16.65
CA ARG A 164 15.76 -3.33 16.01
C ARG A 164 14.64 -4.29 16.43
N VAL A 165 14.94 -5.58 16.57
CA VAL A 165 13.96 -6.59 17.02
C VAL A 165 13.56 -6.37 18.47
N GLY A 166 14.48 -5.90 19.33
CA GLY A 166 14.15 -5.52 20.71
C GLY A 166 13.03 -4.47 20.76
N VAL A 167 13.16 -3.40 19.97
CA VAL A 167 12.13 -2.35 19.84
C VAL A 167 10.80 -2.93 19.36
N PHE A 168 10.83 -3.84 18.38
CA PHE A 168 9.62 -4.49 17.88
C PHE A 168 8.89 -5.28 18.97
N ARG A 169 9.64 -6.05 19.75
CA ARG A 169 9.08 -6.88 20.83
C ARG A 169 8.43 -6.01 21.91
N ASP A 170 9.08 -4.90 22.28
CA ASP A 170 8.54 -3.95 23.26
C ASP A 170 7.23 -3.29 22.78
N LEU A 171 7.07 -3.12 21.47
CA LEU A 171 5.83 -2.62 20.89
C LEU A 171 4.75 -3.69 20.85
N LEU A 172 5.07 -4.92 20.45
CA LEU A 172 4.12 -6.03 20.43
C LEU A 172 3.61 -6.38 21.83
N ALA A 173 4.47 -6.33 22.85
CA ALA A 173 4.08 -6.57 24.24
C ALA A 173 3.00 -5.58 24.75
N LYS A 174 2.84 -4.43 24.09
CA LYS A 174 1.80 -3.43 24.42
C LYS A 174 0.49 -3.68 23.67
N THR A 175 0.44 -4.70 22.82
CA THR A 175 -0.73 -5.07 22.02
C THR A 175 -1.31 -6.40 22.49
N PRO A 176 -2.63 -6.63 22.33
CA PRO A 176 -3.26 -7.90 22.68
C PRO A 176 -2.94 -9.03 21.67
N VAL A 177 -1.95 -8.84 20.80
CA VAL A 177 -1.51 -9.85 19.84
C VAL A 177 -0.51 -10.73 20.57
N ASP A 178 -0.96 -11.92 20.97
CA ASP A 178 -0.13 -12.93 21.64
C ASP A 178 1.19 -13.13 20.89
N GLU A 179 2.27 -13.26 21.66
CA GLU A 179 3.66 -13.30 21.22
C GLU A 179 3.88 -14.28 20.07
N LEU A 180 3.74 -13.80 18.82
CA LEU A 180 4.38 -14.44 17.69
C LEU A 180 5.87 -14.53 18.05
N GLU A 181 6.49 -15.70 17.97
CA GLU A 181 7.92 -15.87 18.28
C GLU A 181 8.77 -14.96 17.39
N VAL A 182 9.01 -13.73 17.81
CA VAL A 182 9.87 -12.80 17.12
C VAL A 182 11.30 -13.18 17.44
N ARG A 183 11.92 -13.89 16.50
CA ARG A 183 13.31 -14.32 16.59
C ARG A 183 14.23 -13.12 16.35
N GLU A 184 15.18 -12.92 17.26
CA GLU A 184 16.15 -11.81 17.25
C GLU A 184 17.23 -11.93 16.17
N HIS A 185 17.40 -13.12 15.60
CA HIS A 185 18.51 -13.45 14.72
C HIS A 185 17.96 -13.78 13.31
N PRO A 186 18.74 -13.53 12.24
CA PRO A 186 18.39 -14.01 10.91
C PRO A 186 18.14 -15.51 10.94
N ARG A 187 17.00 -15.96 10.42
CA ARG A 187 16.65 -17.38 10.34
C ARG A 187 16.56 -17.80 8.89
N VAL A 188 17.04 -19.01 8.63
CA VAL A 188 16.84 -19.68 7.36
C VAL A 188 15.62 -20.57 7.45
N ILE A 189 14.69 -20.38 6.54
CA ILE A 189 13.46 -21.15 6.40
C ILE A 189 13.58 -21.96 5.12
N PHE A 190 13.23 -23.23 5.18
CA PHE A 190 13.16 -24.09 4.00
C PHE A 190 11.71 -24.25 3.56
N ARG A 191 11.44 -24.09 2.27
CA ARG A 191 10.12 -24.32 1.68
C ARG A 191 10.28 -25.20 0.45
N VAL A 192 9.29 -26.07 0.21
CA VAL A 192 9.22 -26.81 -1.05
C VAL A 192 8.73 -25.85 -2.13
N SER A 193 9.49 -25.72 -3.23
CA SER A 193 9.09 -24.95 -4.40
C SER A 193 8.17 -25.80 -5.30
N GLU A 194 7.36 -25.15 -6.12
CA GLU A 194 6.50 -25.82 -7.12
C GLU A 194 7.33 -26.60 -8.17
N ASN A 195 8.60 -26.23 -8.33
CA ASN A 195 9.45 -26.70 -9.43
C ASN A 195 10.38 -27.87 -9.03
N THR A 196 10.05 -28.67 -8.02
CA THR A 196 10.87 -29.82 -7.56
C THR A 196 12.23 -29.42 -6.95
N TRP A 197 12.36 -28.18 -6.50
CA TRP A 197 13.52 -27.66 -5.76
C TRP A 197 13.10 -27.28 -4.34
N LEU A 198 14.07 -27.17 -3.44
CA LEU A 198 13.86 -26.60 -2.12
C LEU A 198 14.33 -25.14 -2.10
N GLU A 199 13.53 -24.24 -1.55
CA GLU A 199 13.90 -22.84 -1.34
C GLU A 199 14.54 -22.69 0.03
N ALA A 200 15.79 -22.23 0.06
CA ALA A 200 16.45 -21.73 1.26
C ALA A 200 16.24 -20.21 1.33
N ILE A 201 15.50 -19.76 2.35
CA ILE A 201 15.08 -18.37 2.51
C ILE A 201 15.72 -17.81 3.77
N VAL A 202 16.65 -16.86 3.64
CA VAL A 202 17.12 -16.08 4.79
C VAL A 202 16.27 -14.83 4.95
N ARG A 203 15.66 -14.69 6.13
CA ARG A 203 14.84 -13.54 6.50
C ARG A 203 15.60 -12.64 7.48
N TYR A 204 15.56 -11.34 7.23
CA TYR A 204 16.29 -10.34 8.01
C TYR A 204 15.52 -9.00 8.06
N LEU A 205 15.80 -8.17 9.07
CA LEU A 205 15.08 -6.93 9.34
C LEU A 205 15.89 -5.70 8.90
N VAL A 206 15.29 -4.81 8.11
CA VAL A 206 15.98 -3.65 7.50
C VAL A 206 15.08 -2.43 7.37
N PRO A 207 15.66 -1.22 7.29
CA PRO A 207 14.93 -0.04 6.87
C PRO A 207 14.37 -0.24 5.43
N PRO A 208 13.11 0.16 5.14
CA PRO A 208 12.52 0.02 3.81
C PRO A 208 13.32 0.65 2.67
N ARG A 209 14.05 1.74 2.95
CA ARG A 209 14.87 2.46 1.96
C ARG A 209 16.19 1.75 1.65
N GLU A 210 16.68 0.94 2.58
CA GLU A 210 17.96 0.24 2.46
C GLU A 210 17.79 -1.20 1.99
N ALA A 211 16.56 -1.71 1.93
CA ALA A 211 16.23 -3.09 1.57
C ALA A 211 16.93 -3.54 0.27
N GLY A 212 16.87 -2.74 -0.80
CA GLY A 212 17.56 -3.04 -2.05
C GLY A 212 19.09 -3.02 -1.95
N SER A 213 19.65 -2.05 -1.24
CA SER A 213 21.11 -1.89 -1.09
C SER A 213 21.72 -3.03 -0.27
N ILE A 214 21.11 -3.34 0.87
CA ILE A 214 21.53 -4.44 1.74
C ILE A 214 21.40 -5.77 1.00
N LYS A 215 20.30 -6.00 0.27
CA LYS A 215 20.15 -7.20 -0.56
C LYS A 215 21.26 -7.34 -1.60
N THR A 216 21.61 -6.25 -2.27
CA THR A 216 22.67 -6.21 -3.29
C THR A 216 24.05 -6.49 -2.69
N ARG A 217 24.29 -6.08 -1.44
CA ARG A 217 25.54 -6.32 -0.71
C ARG A 217 25.65 -7.73 -0.15
N LEU A 218 24.54 -8.29 0.36
CA LEU A 218 24.48 -9.63 0.94
C LEU A 218 24.52 -10.74 -0.13
N LEU A 219 23.85 -10.54 -1.26
CA LEU A 219 23.67 -11.58 -2.27
C LEU A 219 25.01 -12.17 -2.77
N PRO A 220 26.03 -11.38 -3.17
CA PRO A 220 27.32 -11.92 -3.59
C PRO A 220 28.07 -12.64 -2.47
N LYS A 221 28.01 -12.13 -1.23
CA LYS A 221 28.65 -12.75 -0.06
C LYS A 221 28.06 -14.12 0.25
N LEU A 222 26.73 -14.21 0.25
CA LEU A 222 25.99 -15.46 0.45
C LEU A 222 26.29 -16.45 -0.68
N LEU A 223 26.25 -15.98 -1.94
CA LEU A 223 26.53 -16.82 -3.10
C LEU A 223 27.97 -17.36 -3.08
N ALA A 224 28.96 -16.53 -2.75
CA ALA A 224 30.35 -16.94 -2.63
C ALA A 224 30.54 -17.99 -1.51
N ALA A 225 29.93 -17.79 -0.35
CA ALA A 225 30.02 -18.72 0.77
C ALA A 225 29.36 -20.08 0.46
N LEU A 226 28.21 -20.08 -0.22
CA LEU A 226 27.54 -21.31 -0.63
C LEU A 226 28.30 -22.04 -1.74
N ASN A 227 28.86 -21.31 -2.72
CA ASN A 227 29.67 -21.90 -3.79
C ASN A 227 31.02 -22.46 -3.33
N ALA A 228 31.49 -22.13 -2.13
CA ALA A 228 32.69 -22.74 -1.55
C ALA A 228 32.52 -24.25 -1.25
N ALA A 229 31.28 -24.73 -1.14
CA ALA A 229 30.96 -26.15 -0.93
C ALA A 229 29.88 -26.63 -1.92
N PRO A 230 30.18 -26.69 -3.23
CA PRO A 230 29.18 -26.94 -4.27
C PRO A 230 28.52 -28.32 -4.13
N ASN A 231 29.25 -29.32 -3.63
CA ASN A 231 28.73 -30.67 -3.40
C ASN A 231 27.74 -30.75 -2.23
N ARG A 232 27.72 -29.76 -1.31
CA ARG A 232 26.80 -29.71 -0.17
C ARG A 232 25.54 -28.92 -0.49
N VAL A 233 25.68 -27.83 -1.25
CA VAL A 233 24.57 -26.93 -1.59
C VAL A 233 23.80 -27.41 -2.81
N MET A 234 24.49 -28.03 -3.78
CA MET A 234 23.89 -28.58 -5.00
C MET A 234 22.90 -27.61 -5.64
N PHE A 235 23.38 -26.41 -5.97
CA PHE A 235 22.61 -25.47 -6.77
C PHE A 235 22.11 -26.17 -8.04
N PRO A 236 20.87 -25.88 -8.49
CA PRO A 236 20.36 -26.35 -9.76
C PRO A 236 21.39 -26.04 -10.83
N LYS A 237 22.04 -27.07 -11.38
CA LYS A 237 22.80 -26.91 -12.61
C LYS A 237 21.75 -26.61 -13.67
N GLY A 238 21.86 -25.45 -14.32
CA GLY A 238 20.95 -25.06 -15.37
C GLY A 238 21.08 -26.00 -16.57
N ASP A 239 20.45 -27.17 -16.50
CA ASP A 239 20.14 -28.01 -17.65
C ASP A 239 18.64 -27.87 -17.91
N ALA A 240 18.24 -26.72 -18.48
CA ALA A 240 16.93 -26.54 -19.09
C ALA A 240 16.87 -25.30 -19.99
N ARG A 241 17.33 -25.52 -21.25
CA ARG A 241 17.00 -24.79 -22.49
C ARG A 241 17.60 -23.41 -22.72
#